data_AF-A0A1Q5UQY8-F1
#
_entry.id   AF-A0A1Q5UQY8-F1
#
_cell.length_a   1.000
_cell.length_b   1.000
_cell.length_c   1.000
_cell.angle_alpha   90.00
_cell.angle_beta   90.00
_cell.angle_gamma   90.00
#
_symmetry.space_group_name_H-M   'P 1'
#
loop_
_entity.id
_entity.type
_entity.pdbx_description
1 polymer ?
#
loop_
_entity_poly.entity_id
_entity_poly.type
_entity_poly.pdbx_seq_one_letter_code
_entity_poly.pdbx_strand_id
1 'polypeptide(L)'
;MESTSPFYSLVPEAKYSPPWQDLSIIGIAGSSGSGKTSVAMEIVKSLNLPWVVILVMDSFYKTLTPEEHAKAHANEYDFDCPESIDFDLLVDTLKDLKQGKKAHIPVYSFADHQRQTQTTTLYSPRVLILEVLRDVRERGRDIEGIIKQWFAFVKPSFTRFVEPQRPISDIIIPRGIENTTAIDMVVKHIQRKLQDKSEKHTEALRKLGLLAAKVELPANVHVMPTTPQF
;
A
#
# COMPACT_ATOMS: atom_id res chain seq x y z
N MET A 1 43.96 -29.33 -9.23
CA MET A 1 43.50 -28.53 -8.08
C MET A 1 42.01 -28.30 -8.27
N GLU A 2 41.20 -29.25 -7.83
CA GLU A 2 39.74 -29.15 -7.93
C GLU A 2 39.23 -28.38 -6.71
N SER A 3 38.51 -27.29 -7.00
CA SER A 3 37.81 -26.47 -6.02
C SER A 3 36.55 -27.20 -5.56
N THR A 4 36.67 -28.03 -4.52
CA THR A 4 35.49 -28.60 -3.85
C THR A 4 34.75 -27.51 -3.10
N SER A 5 33.57 -27.15 -3.61
CA SER A 5 32.58 -26.31 -2.90
C SER A 5 32.24 -26.91 -1.54
N PRO A 6 32.14 -26.12 -0.45
CA PRO A 6 31.83 -26.66 0.85
C PRO A 6 30.41 -27.26 0.85
N PHE A 7 30.31 -28.50 1.32
CA PHE A 7 29.07 -29.18 1.63
C PHE A 7 28.34 -28.38 2.72
N TYR A 8 27.28 -27.66 2.34
CA TYR A 8 26.32 -27.14 3.30
C TYR A 8 25.51 -28.32 3.83
N SER A 9 25.65 -28.60 5.12
CA SER A 9 24.88 -29.60 5.83
C SER A 9 23.38 -29.27 5.79
N LEU A 10 22.55 -30.30 5.59
CA LEU A 10 21.09 -30.26 5.51
C LEU A 10 20.43 -30.00 6.88
N VAL A 11 20.83 -28.93 7.57
CA VAL A 11 20.06 -28.39 8.69
C VAL A 11 18.88 -27.63 8.07
N PRO A 12 17.61 -27.82 8.50
CA PRO A 12 16.52 -26.99 8.02
C PRO A 12 16.92 -25.53 8.24
N GLU A 13 17.13 -24.77 7.17
CA GLU A 13 17.61 -23.39 7.24
C GLU A 13 16.65 -22.59 8.12
N ALA A 14 17.07 -22.31 9.34
CA ALA A 14 16.33 -21.44 10.22
C ALA A 14 16.54 -20.01 9.71
N LYS A 15 15.71 -19.61 8.74
CA LYS A 15 15.85 -18.35 8.02
C LYS A 15 15.18 -17.21 8.79
N TYR A 16 15.92 -16.13 9.02
CA TYR A 16 15.35 -14.90 9.55
C TYR A 16 14.38 -14.28 8.53
N SER A 17 13.13 -14.08 8.95
CA SER A 17 12.13 -13.32 8.21
C SER A 17 12.03 -11.93 8.83
N PRO A 18 12.39 -10.85 8.11
CA PRO A 18 12.28 -9.52 8.66
C PRO A 18 10.82 -9.10 8.91
N PRO A 19 10.59 -8.16 9.84
CA PRO A 19 9.23 -7.76 10.23
C PRO A 19 8.46 -7.03 9.12
N TRP A 20 9.14 -6.52 8.09
CA TRP A 20 8.53 -5.88 6.91
C TRP A 20 8.15 -6.86 5.80
N GLN A 21 8.40 -8.16 5.97
CA GLN A 21 7.97 -9.19 5.02
C GLN A 21 6.49 -9.58 5.21
N ASP A 22 5.89 -9.19 6.33
CA ASP A 22 4.47 -9.43 6.64
C ASP A 22 3.65 -8.13 6.55
N LEU A 23 3.55 -7.60 5.32
CA LEU A 23 2.78 -6.40 5.00
C LEU A 23 1.27 -6.62 5.20
N SER A 24 0.62 -5.74 5.98
CA SER A 24 -0.85 -5.65 6.03
C SER A 24 -1.37 -4.62 5.02
N ILE A 25 -2.28 -5.02 4.15
CA ILE A 25 -2.94 -4.12 3.19
C ILE A 25 -4.39 -3.90 3.63
N ILE A 26 -4.82 -2.63 3.66
CA ILE A 26 -6.17 -2.22 4.02
C ILE A 26 -6.74 -1.45 2.84
N GLY A 27 -7.76 -1.99 2.18
CA GLY A 27 -8.47 -1.30 1.10
C GLY A 27 -9.56 -0.40 1.65
N ILE A 28 -9.56 0.87 1.25
CA ILE A 28 -10.63 1.83 1.54
C ILE A 28 -11.26 2.24 0.22
N ALA A 29 -12.50 1.80 0.00
CA ALA A 29 -13.28 2.09 -1.20
C ALA A 29 -14.59 2.81 -0.86
N GLY A 30 -15.16 3.51 -1.84
CA GLY A 30 -16.39 4.29 -1.69
C GLY A 30 -16.53 5.38 -2.74
N SER A 31 -17.70 6.02 -2.80
CA SER A 31 -17.99 7.05 -3.79
C SER A 31 -17.05 8.26 -3.64
N SER A 32 -16.87 8.99 -4.74
CA SER A 32 -16.27 10.32 -4.67
C SER A 32 -17.05 11.20 -3.67
N GLY A 33 -16.33 11.99 -2.86
CA GLY A 33 -16.90 12.83 -1.80
C GLY A 33 -17.36 12.11 -0.52
N SER A 34 -17.21 10.77 -0.40
CA SER A 34 -17.69 10.03 0.78
C SER A 34 -16.81 10.16 2.04
N GLY A 35 -15.71 10.91 1.98
CA GLY A 35 -14.79 11.11 3.11
C GLY A 35 -13.67 10.06 3.27
N LYS A 36 -13.37 9.27 2.23
CA LYS A 36 -12.34 8.21 2.26
C LYS A 36 -10.96 8.75 2.66
N THR A 37 -10.52 9.81 1.98
CA THR A 37 -9.23 10.45 2.22
C THR A 37 -9.12 10.93 3.67
N SER A 38 -10.19 11.54 4.19
CA SER A 38 -10.27 12.00 5.58
C SER A 38 -10.22 10.84 6.57
N VAL A 39 -10.94 9.75 6.33
CA VAL A 39 -10.89 8.53 7.16
C VAL A 39 -9.51 7.89 7.12
N ALA A 40 -8.89 7.75 5.95
CA ALA A 40 -7.56 7.19 5.79
C ALA A 40 -6.52 8.00 6.58
N MET A 41 -6.55 9.33 6.44
CA MET A 41 -5.66 10.23 7.17
C MET A 41 -5.87 10.14 8.69
N GLU A 42 -7.12 10.08 9.15
CA GLU A 42 -7.42 9.96 10.58
C GLU A 42 -6.94 8.62 11.15
N ILE A 43 -7.04 7.53 10.38
CA ILE A 43 -6.48 6.22 10.77
C ILE A 43 -4.96 6.31 10.89
N VAL A 44 -4.25 6.90 9.92
CA VAL A 44 -2.78 7.05 9.98
C VAL A 44 -2.37 7.88 11.19
N LYS A 45 -3.05 9.01 11.40
CA LYS A 45 -2.82 9.91 12.54
C LYS A 45 -3.05 9.19 13.88
N SER A 46 -4.13 8.44 13.99
CA SER A 46 -4.48 7.69 15.20
C SER A 46 -3.54 6.51 15.47
N LEU A 47 -3.02 5.86 14.41
CA LEU A 47 -2.00 4.83 14.55
C LEU A 47 -0.68 5.42 15.06
N ASN A 48 -0.33 6.63 14.66
CA ASN A 48 0.91 7.34 15.06
C ASN A 48 2.17 6.48 14.86
N LEU A 49 2.23 5.77 13.73
CA LEU A 49 3.34 4.90 13.36
C LEU A 49 4.01 5.42 12.08
N PRO A 50 5.34 5.54 12.03
CA PRO A 50 6.05 6.05 10.84
C PRO A 50 6.02 5.07 9.65
N TRP A 51 5.61 3.82 9.87
CA TRP A 51 5.64 2.73 8.88
C TRP A 51 4.27 2.45 8.25
N VAL A 52 3.35 3.41 8.32
CA VAL A 52 2.02 3.35 7.70
C VAL A 52 2.01 4.29 6.51
N VAL A 53 1.68 3.75 5.34
CA VAL A 53 1.68 4.53 4.08
C VAL A 53 0.31 4.46 3.43
N ILE A 54 -0.18 5.60 2.94
CA ILE A 54 -1.36 5.68 2.09
C ILE A 54 -0.90 5.64 0.64
N LEU A 55 -1.41 4.67 -0.10
CA LEU A 55 -1.24 4.53 -1.55
C LEU A 55 -2.57 4.85 -2.22
N VAL A 56 -2.58 5.87 -3.06
CA VAL A 56 -3.78 6.28 -3.79
C VAL A 56 -3.78 5.59 -5.15
N MET A 57 -4.89 4.91 -5.48
CA MET A 57 -5.02 4.19 -6.74
C MET A 57 -4.91 5.11 -7.97
N ASP A 58 -5.31 6.38 -7.84
CA ASP A 58 -5.20 7.40 -8.89
C ASP A 58 -3.76 7.62 -9.39
N SER A 59 -2.73 7.28 -8.60
CA SER A 59 -1.34 7.34 -9.07
C SER A 59 -1.08 6.40 -10.26
N PHE A 60 -1.89 5.36 -10.41
CA PHE A 60 -1.73 4.30 -11.40
C PHE A 60 -2.58 4.53 -12.66
N TYR A 61 -3.07 5.74 -12.93
CA TYR A 61 -3.65 6.03 -14.24
C TYR A 61 -2.67 5.72 -15.37
N LYS A 62 -3.19 5.17 -16.47
CA LYS A 62 -2.42 4.88 -17.67
C LYS A 62 -1.93 6.16 -18.33
N THR A 63 -0.83 6.06 -19.05
CA THR A 63 -0.34 7.13 -19.93
C THR A 63 -1.34 7.31 -21.07
N LEU A 64 -1.79 8.55 -21.29
CA LEU A 64 -2.76 8.84 -22.34
C LEU A 64 -2.07 8.99 -23.71
N THR A 65 -2.74 8.51 -24.76
CA THR A 65 -2.38 8.83 -26.15
C THR A 65 -2.66 10.31 -26.48
N PRO A 66 -2.08 10.89 -27.54
CA PRO A 66 -2.34 12.28 -27.90
C PRO A 66 -3.82 12.63 -28.09
N GLU A 67 -4.61 11.69 -28.63
CA GLU A 67 -6.06 11.87 -28.83
C GLU A 67 -6.83 11.84 -27.50
N GLU A 68 -6.50 10.91 -26.62
CA GLU A 68 -7.10 10.80 -25.28
C GLU A 68 -6.71 11.98 -24.39
N HIS A 69 -5.47 12.47 -24.53
CA HIS A 69 -4.97 13.64 -23.83
C HIS A 69 -5.77 14.89 -24.20
N ALA A 70 -6.05 15.10 -25.49
CA ALA A 70 -6.93 16.18 -25.95
C ALA A 70 -8.36 16.06 -25.38
N LYS A 71 -8.92 14.84 -25.37
CA LYS A 71 -10.24 14.56 -24.74
C LYS A 71 -10.22 14.82 -23.24
N ALA A 72 -9.14 14.48 -22.54
CA ALA A 72 -9.00 14.71 -21.11
C ALA A 72 -9.02 16.20 -20.77
N HIS A 73 -8.29 17.03 -21.52
CA HIS A 73 -8.32 18.49 -21.39
C HIS A 73 -9.71 19.08 -21.72
N ALA A 74 -10.46 18.45 -22.61
CA ALA A 74 -11.86 18.81 -22.90
C ALA A 74 -12.87 18.28 -21.86
N ASN A 75 -12.44 17.54 -20.83
CA ASN A 75 -13.30 16.83 -19.87
C ASN A 75 -14.23 15.77 -20.51
N GLU A 76 -13.77 15.14 -21.59
CA GLU A 76 -14.49 14.12 -22.36
C GLU A 76 -13.84 12.73 -22.27
N TYR A 77 -12.85 12.58 -21.40
CA TYR A 77 -12.21 11.30 -21.10
C TYR A 77 -12.73 10.71 -19.78
N ASP A 78 -13.07 9.43 -19.81
CA ASP A 78 -13.59 8.69 -18.66
C ASP A 78 -12.46 8.14 -17.79
N PHE A 79 -12.09 8.89 -16.75
CA PHE A 79 -11.13 8.46 -15.73
C PHE A 79 -11.75 7.52 -14.68
N ASP A 80 -13.07 7.35 -14.65
CA ASP A 80 -13.74 6.49 -13.68
C ASP A 80 -13.92 5.06 -14.22
N CYS A 81 -13.60 4.85 -15.50
CA CYS A 81 -13.59 3.55 -16.16
C CYS A 81 -12.41 2.70 -15.64
N PRO A 82 -12.63 1.44 -15.21
CA PRO A 82 -11.55 0.55 -14.75
C PRO A 82 -10.39 0.44 -15.74
N GLU A 83 -10.67 0.50 -17.03
CA GLU A 83 -9.70 0.41 -18.11
C GLU A 83 -8.70 1.56 -18.13
N SER A 84 -9.04 2.72 -17.53
CA SER A 84 -8.14 3.87 -17.40
C SER A 84 -7.01 3.65 -16.37
N ILE A 85 -7.18 2.66 -15.49
CA ILE A 85 -6.23 2.33 -14.42
C ILE A 85 -5.34 1.18 -14.87
N ASP A 86 -4.05 1.31 -14.57
CA ASP A 86 -3.03 0.30 -14.81
C ASP A 86 -3.04 -0.72 -13.66
N PHE A 87 -4.03 -1.61 -13.66
CA PHE A 87 -4.19 -2.64 -12.64
C PHE A 87 -3.03 -3.64 -12.61
N ASP A 88 -2.42 -3.93 -13.76
CA ASP A 88 -1.27 -4.84 -13.84
C ASP A 88 -0.10 -4.25 -13.05
N LEU A 89 0.24 -2.98 -13.30
CA LEU A 89 1.28 -2.27 -12.56
C LEU A 89 0.95 -2.16 -11.06
N LEU A 90 -0.31 -1.87 -10.71
CA LEU A 90 -0.74 -1.81 -9.31
C LEU A 90 -0.56 -3.16 -8.62
N VAL A 91 -1.04 -4.24 -9.23
CA VAL A 91 -0.94 -5.59 -8.66
C VAL A 91 0.51 -6.02 -8.50
N ASP A 92 1.36 -5.76 -9.49
CA ASP A 92 2.79 -6.10 -9.40
C ASP A 92 3.51 -5.27 -8.35
N THR A 93 3.19 -3.98 -8.23
CA THR A 93 3.67 -3.12 -7.14
C THR A 93 3.28 -3.68 -5.77
N LEU A 94 2.01 -4.09 -5.59
CA LEU A 94 1.53 -4.66 -4.34
C LEU A 94 2.17 -6.03 -4.03
N LYS A 95 2.43 -6.85 -5.05
CA LYS A 95 3.17 -8.11 -4.91
C LYS A 95 4.61 -7.88 -4.46
N ASP A 96 5.31 -6.92 -5.07
CA ASP A 96 6.69 -6.59 -4.71
C ASP A 96 6.77 -6.05 -3.28
N LEU A 97 5.86 -5.17 -2.88
CA LEU A 97 5.75 -4.68 -1.50
C LEU A 97 5.46 -5.83 -0.52
N LYS A 98 4.56 -6.76 -0.86
CA LYS A 98 4.30 -7.96 -0.04
C LYS A 98 5.52 -8.87 0.11
N GLN A 99 6.41 -8.90 -0.88
CA GLN A 99 7.65 -9.67 -0.81
C GLN A 99 8.76 -8.93 -0.03
N GLY A 100 8.49 -7.74 0.50
CA GLY A 100 9.48 -6.93 1.20
C GLY A 100 10.44 -6.21 0.26
N LYS A 101 10.17 -6.17 -1.06
CA LYS A 101 10.98 -5.42 -2.02
C LYS A 101 10.57 -3.95 -2.00
N LYS A 102 11.50 -3.09 -2.42
CA LYS A 102 11.16 -1.70 -2.76
C LYS A 102 10.32 -1.69 -4.04
N ALA A 103 9.37 -0.77 -4.12
CA ALA A 103 8.57 -0.56 -5.32
C ALA A 103 8.61 0.91 -5.76
N HIS A 104 8.43 1.14 -7.06
CA HIS A 104 8.42 2.46 -7.65
C HIS A 104 6.98 2.85 -7.97
N ILE A 105 6.44 3.79 -7.21
CA ILE A 105 5.08 4.28 -7.39
C ILE A 105 5.10 5.37 -8.46
N PRO A 106 4.31 5.23 -9.54
CA PRO A 106 4.17 6.29 -10.54
C PRO A 106 3.58 7.56 -9.91
N VAL A 107 4.03 8.72 -10.38
CA VAL A 107 3.41 10.01 -10.05
C VAL A 107 2.54 10.42 -11.24
N TYR A 108 1.27 10.70 -10.99
CA TYR A 108 0.34 11.18 -12.02
C TYR A 108 0.05 12.67 -11.83
N SER A 109 0.27 13.47 -12.87
CA SER A 109 -0.11 14.89 -12.87
C SER A 109 -1.54 15.05 -13.33
N PHE A 110 -2.39 15.52 -12.43
CA PHE A 110 -3.78 15.82 -12.74
C PHE A 110 -3.95 17.12 -13.53
N ALA A 111 -2.98 18.04 -13.45
CA ALA A 111 -2.99 19.27 -14.24
C ALA A 111 -2.66 18.97 -15.71
N ASP A 112 -1.67 18.10 -15.93
CA ASP A 112 -1.21 17.76 -17.28
C ASP A 112 -1.99 16.59 -17.87
N HIS A 113 -2.85 15.92 -17.10
CA HIS A 113 -3.50 14.66 -17.47
C HIS A 113 -2.50 13.62 -17.99
N GLN A 114 -1.35 13.49 -17.30
CA GLN A 114 -0.30 12.60 -17.74
C GLN A 114 0.59 12.06 -16.61
N ARG A 115 1.04 10.81 -16.79
CA ARG A 115 2.03 10.16 -15.92
C ARG A 115 3.39 10.86 -16.05
N GLN A 116 3.99 11.19 -14.91
CA GLN A 116 5.29 11.85 -14.85
C GLN A 116 6.43 10.83 -14.99
N THR A 117 7.60 11.31 -15.42
CA THR A 117 8.83 10.51 -15.48
C THR A 117 9.40 10.21 -14.09
N GLN A 118 9.12 11.08 -13.12
CA GLN A 118 9.52 10.88 -11.73
C GLN A 118 8.62 9.84 -11.05
N THR A 119 9.25 8.95 -10.28
CA THR A 119 8.57 7.97 -9.45
C THR A 119 8.90 8.19 -7.97
N THR A 120 7.95 7.89 -7.09
CA THR A 120 8.20 7.86 -5.64
C THR A 120 8.62 6.46 -5.24
N THR A 121 9.79 6.32 -4.62
CA THR A 121 10.25 5.01 -4.12
C THR A 121 9.61 4.73 -2.77
N LEU A 122 8.88 3.60 -2.70
CA LEU A 122 8.27 3.12 -1.47
C LEU A 122 9.04 1.90 -0.97
N TYR A 123 9.56 2.01 0.26
CA TYR A 123 10.13 0.88 0.99
C TYR A 123 9.03 0.11 1.70
N SER A 124 9.20 -1.20 1.83
CA SER A 124 8.19 -2.11 2.38
C SER A 124 7.61 -1.59 3.71
N PRO A 125 6.36 -1.05 3.71
CA PRO A 125 5.75 -0.55 4.92
C PRO A 125 5.23 -1.72 5.77
N ARG A 126 4.89 -1.45 7.03
CA ARG A 126 4.20 -2.47 7.87
C ARG A 126 2.72 -2.50 7.57
N VAL A 127 2.14 -1.33 7.28
CA VAL A 127 0.73 -1.18 6.90
C VAL A 127 0.66 -0.31 5.65
N LEU A 128 -0.05 -0.80 4.64
CA LEU A 128 -0.38 -0.06 3.44
C LEU A 128 -1.89 0.16 3.40
N ILE A 129 -2.32 1.41 3.38
CA ILE A 129 -3.72 1.78 3.16
C ILE A 129 -3.87 2.09 1.68
N LEU A 130 -4.61 1.25 0.95
CA LEU A 130 -4.94 1.45 -0.45
C LEU A 130 -6.25 2.21 -0.56
N GLU A 131 -6.19 3.46 -1.01
CA GLU A 131 -7.37 4.30 -1.24
C GLU A 131 -7.83 4.17 -2.70
N VAL A 132 -9.08 3.75 -2.89
CA VAL A 132 -9.71 3.51 -4.20
C VAL A 132 -10.56 4.72 -4.58
N LEU A 133 -10.14 5.47 -5.62
CA LEU A 133 -10.79 6.64 -6.24
C LEU A 133 -10.82 7.92 -5.39
N ARG A 134 -9.98 8.92 -5.69
CA ARG A 134 -10.04 10.24 -5.05
C ARG A 134 -11.04 11.18 -5.74
N ASP A 135 -11.70 12.02 -4.94
CA ASP A 135 -12.62 13.05 -5.42
C ASP A 135 -11.91 14.07 -6.34
N VAL A 136 -12.59 14.44 -7.42
CA VAL A 136 -12.17 15.37 -8.48
C VAL A 136 -12.32 16.84 -8.05
N ARG A 137 -12.96 17.10 -6.90
CA ARG A 137 -13.31 18.46 -6.42
C ARG A 137 -12.13 19.44 -6.23
N GLU A 138 -10.92 18.97 -5.97
CA GLU A 138 -9.78 19.87 -5.64
C GLU A 138 -8.94 20.31 -6.86
N ARG A 139 -9.36 20.01 -8.09
CA ARG A 139 -8.51 20.15 -9.29
C ARG A 139 -8.60 21.49 -10.04
N GLY A 140 -9.18 22.53 -9.43
CA GLY A 140 -9.27 23.87 -10.06
C GLY A 140 -10.09 23.90 -11.36
N ARG A 141 -11.02 22.95 -11.53
CA ARG A 141 -11.89 22.85 -12.71
C ARG A 141 -13.13 23.74 -12.55
N ASP A 142 -13.66 24.20 -13.67
CA ASP A 142 -14.93 24.92 -13.71
C ASP A 142 -16.09 24.02 -13.25
N ILE A 143 -17.04 24.62 -12.54
CA ILE A 143 -18.18 23.93 -11.89
C ILE A 143 -19.03 23.20 -12.94
N GLU A 144 -19.21 23.80 -14.12
CA GLU A 144 -19.98 23.20 -15.22
C GLU A 144 -19.29 21.92 -15.74
N GLY A 145 -17.97 21.93 -15.88
CA GLY A 145 -17.18 20.76 -16.26
C GLY A 145 -17.25 19.63 -15.24
N ILE A 146 -17.22 19.96 -13.94
CA ILE A 146 -17.37 18.99 -12.85
C ILE A 146 -18.76 18.32 -12.90
N ILE A 147 -19.81 19.10 -13.11
CA ILE A 147 -21.19 18.60 -13.22
C ILE A 147 -21.32 17.69 -14.45
N LYS A 148 -20.82 18.13 -15.61
CA LYS A 148 -20.83 17.33 -16.86
C LYS A 148 -20.15 15.98 -16.63
N GLN A 149 -18.94 15.97 -16.08
CA GLN A 149 -18.19 14.75 -15.83
C GLN A 149 -18.88 13.84 -14.79
N TRP A 150 -19.46 14.42 -13.73
CA TRP A 150 -20.15 13.65 -12.70
C TRP A 150 -21.34 12.87 -13.25
N PHE A 151 -22.20 13.52 -14.02
CA PHE A 151 -23.37 12.87 -14.61
C PHE A 151 -23.02 11.93 -15.76
N ALA A 152 -22.00 12.27 -16.56
CA ALA A 152 -21.60 11.47 -17.71
C ALA A 152 -20.84 10.20 -17.34
N PHE A 153 -19.92 10.28 -16.35
CA PHE A 153 -18.94 9.21 -16.11
C PHE A 153 -18.92 8.71 -14.66
N VAL A 154 -18.84 9.62 -13.67
CA VAL A 154 -18.66 9.24 -12.26
C VAL A 154 -19.85 8.45 -11.71
N LYS A 155 -21.07 8.97 -11.92
CA LYS A 155 -22.30 8.33 -11.40
C LYS A 155 -22.58 6.97 -12.06
N PRO A 156 -22.53 6.83 -13.40
CA PRO A 156 -22.69 5.52 -14.03
C PRO A 156 -21.61 4.51 -13.64
N SER A 157 -20.34 4.94 -13.57
CA SER A 157 -19.23 4.06 -13.17
C SER A 157 -19.39 3.57 -11.72
N PHE A 158 -19.79 4.46 -10.81
CA PHE A 158 -20.04 4.08 -9.41
C PHE A 158 -21.07 2.96 -9.31
N THR A 159 -22.25 3.12 -9.91
CA THR A 159 -23.32 2.11 -9.86
C THR A 159 -22.92 0.81 -10.54
N ARG A 160 -22.12 0.88 -11.62
CA ARG A 160 -21.71 -0.30 -12.39
C ARG A 160 -20.57 -1.09 -11.73
N PHE A 161 -19.60 -0.41 -11.13
CA PHE A 161 -18.35 -1.04 -10.70
C PHE A 161 -18.09 -0.92 -9.20
N VAL A 162 -18.44 0.18 -8.55
CA VAL A 162 -18.09 0.43 -7.13
C VAL A 162 -19.18 -0.07 -6.18
N GLU A 163 -20.44 0.24 -6.45
CA GLU A 163 -21.59 -0.15 -5.62
C GLU A 163 -21.74 -1.68 -5.47
N PRO A 164 -21.55 -2.50 -6.51
CA PRO A 164 -21.63 -3.95 -6.38
C PRO A 164 -20.53 -4.57 -5.49
N GLN A 165 -19.46 -3.82 -5.18
CA GLN A 165 -18.39 -4.28 -4.29
C GLN A 165 -18.75 -4.07 -2.80
N ARG A 166 -19.80 -3.29 -2.50
CA ARG A 166 -20.23 -3.01 -1.13
C ARG A 166 -20.47 -4.27 -0.28
N PRO A 167 -21.10 -5.35 -0.77
CA PRO A 167 -21.30 -6.56 0.03
C PRO A 167 -20.02 -7.34 0.36
N ILE A 168 -18.92 -7.06 -0.34
CA ILE A 168 -17.62 -7.74 -0.17
C ILE A 168 -16.82 -7.08 0.96
N SER A 169 -17.19 -5.87 1.39
CA SER A 169 -16.46 -5.15 2.45
C SER A 169 -16.59 -5.86 3.80
N ASP A 170 -15.48 -6.02 4.51
CA ASP A 170 -15.48 -6.51 5.89
C ASP A 170 -16.21 -5.55 6.85
N ILE A 171 -16.06 -4.24 6.62
CA ILE A 171 -16.59 -3.17 7.48
C ILE A 171 -17.14 -2.04 6.60
N ILE A 172 -18.33 -1.54 6.95
CA ILE A 172 -18.92 -0.34 6.35
C ILE A 172 -18.91 0.78 7.41
N ILE A 173 -18.25 1.90 7.08
CA ILE A 173 -18.21 3.09 7.95
C ILE A 173 -19.22 4.13 7.44
N PRO A 174 -20.40 4.27 8.05
CA PRO A 174 -21.33 5.35 7.70
C PRO A 174 -20.81 6.69 8.24
N ARG A 175 -21.17 7.80 7.58
CA ARG A 175 -20.83 9.20 7.96
C ARG A 175 -19.33 9.58 7.91
N GLY A 176 -18.48 8.73 7.33
CA GLY A 176 -17.07 9.05 7.09
C GLY A 176 -16.33 9.44 8.38
N ILE A 177 -15.64 10.59 8.37
CA ILE A 177 -14.81 11.07 9.48
C ILE A 177 -15.59 11.36 10.78
N GLU A 178 -16.88 11.67 10.68
CA GLU A 178 -17.71 11.96 11.86
C GLU A 178 -17.93 10.72 12.74
N ASN A 179 -17.78 9.52 12.16
CA ASN A 179 -17.96 8.27 12.88
C ASN A 179 -16.66 7.83 13.57
N THR A 180 -16.26 8.61 14.56
CA THR A 180 -15.04 8.38 15.35
C THR A 180 -15.04 7.01 16.01
N THR A 181 -16.18 6.48 16.45
CA THR A 181 -16.29 5.14 17.05
C THR A 181 -15.91 4.03 16.06
N ALA A 182 -16.37 4.11 14.81
CA ALA A 182 -16.01 3.13 13.79
C ALA A 182 -14.53 3.22 13.41
N ILE A 183 -14.00 4.44 13.30
CA ILE A 183 -12.57 4.67 13.05
C ILE A 183 -11.73 4.08 14.19
N ASP A 184 -12.09 4.34 15.43
CA ASP A 184 -11.38 3.85 16.61
C ASP A 184 -11.41 2.31 16.71
N MET A 185 -12.53 1.69 16.31
CA MET A 185 -12.63 0.22 16.19
C MET A 185 -11.64 -0.34 15.16
N VAL A 186 -11.54 0.30 13.99
CA VAL A 186 -10.59 -0.09 12.93
C VAL A 186 -9.15 0.12 13.41
N VAL A 187 -8.84 1.26 14.01
CA VAL A 187 -7.51 1.57 14.57
C VAL A 187 -7.10 0.52 15.61
N LYS A 188 -7.98 0.21 16.57
CA LYS A 188 -7.73 -0.83 17.59
C LYS A 188 -7.51 -2.20 16.97
N HIS A 189 -8.28 -2.55 15.93
CA HIS A 189 -8.08 -3.80 15.20
C HIS A 189 -6.69 -3.87 14.55
N ILE A 190 -6.26 -2.79 13.88
CA ILE A 190 -4.95 -2.70 13.24
C ILE A 190 -3.83 -2.79 14.29
N GLN A 191 -3.94 -2.03 15.39
CA GLN A 191 -2.97 -2.07 16.49
C GLN A 191 -2.83 -3.47 17.07
N ARG A 192 -3.94 -4.15 17.35
CA ARG A 192 -3.93 -5.52 17.85
C ARG A 192 -3.26 -6.48 16.86
N LYS A 193 -3.58 -6.38 15.56
CA LYS A 193 -2.93 -7.20 14.52
C LYS A 193 -1.43 -6.95 14.44
N LEU A 194 -0.99 -5.70 14.57
CA LEU A 194 0.43 -5.36 14.58
C LEU A 194 1.14 -5.90 15.82
N GLN A 195 0.47 -5.87 16.98
CA GLN A 195 0.99 -6.46 18.20
C GLN A 195 1.14 -7.98 18.08
N ASP A 196 0.10 -8.69 17.62
CA ASP A 196 0.15 -10.14 17.38
C ASP A 196 1.31 -10.52 16.43
N LYS A 197 1.53 -9.71 15.37
CA LYS A 197 2.66 -9.90 14.44
C LYS A 197 4.00 -9.69 15.14
N SER A 198 4.13 -8.67 15.98
CA SER A 198 5.34 -8.39 16.75
C SER A 198 5.69 -9.52 17.72
N GLU A 199 4.68 -10.06 18.41
CA GLU A 199 4.85 -11.18 19.35
C GLU A 199 5.34 -12.44 18.62
N LYS A 200 4.70 -12.80 17.50
CA LYS A 200 5.13 -13.91 16.64
C LYS A 200 6.56 -13.73 16.12
N HIS A 201 6.91 -12.52 15.70
CA HIS A 201 8.26 -12.22 15.23
C HIS A 201 9.29 -12.38 16.35
N THR A 202 8.96 -11.92 17.56
CA THR A 202 9.82 -12.05 18.75
C THR A 202 10.02 -13.51 19.14
N GLU A 203 8.95 -14.32 19.07
CA GLU A 203 9.04 -15.75 19.32
C GLU A 203 9.90 -16.48 18.28
N ALA A 204 9.75 -16.12 17.00
CA ALA A 204 10.57 -16.66 15.91
C ALA A 204 12.05 -16.30 16.11
N LEU A 205 12.35 -15.05 16.46
CA LEU A 205 13.69 -14.60 16.81
C LEU A 205 14.28 -15.36 18.00
N ARG A 206 13.48 -15.59 19.05
CA ARG A 206 13.90 -16.37 20.22
C ARG A 206 14.25 -17.81 19.84
N LYS A 207 13.43 -18.46 18.99
CA LYS A 207 13.71 -19.80 18.46
C LYS A 207 14.99 -19.82 17.63
N LEU A 208 15.19 -18.83 16.76
CA LEU A 208 16.42 -18.67 15.98
C LEU A 208 17.65 -18.51 16.86
N GLY A 209 17.58 -17.69 17.91
CA GLY A 209 18.67 -17.50 18.87
C GLY A 209 19.04 -18.81 19.59
N LEU A 210 18.06 -19.61 19.99
CA LEU A 210 18.29 -20.92 20.62
C LEU A 210 18.91 -21.94 19.65
N LEU A 211 18.57 -21.88 18.36
CA LEU A 211 19.19 -22.72 17.34
C LEU A 211 20.63 -22.28 17.06
N ALA A 212 20.86 -20.97 16.89
CA ALA A 212 22.19 -20.41 16.65
C ALA A 212 23.16 -20.69 17.80
N ALA A 213 22.70 -20.65 19.06
CA ALA A 213 23.52 -20.98 20.23
C ALA A 213 24.02 -22.44 20.26
N LYS A 214 23.39 -23.34 19.50
CA LYS A 214 23.79 -24.76 19.39
C LYS A 214 24.75 -25.01 18.22
N VAL A 215 24.97 -24.02 17.36
CA VAL A 215 25.85 -24.14 16.19
C VAL A 215 27.24 -23.68 16.60
N GLU A 216 28.24 -24.57 16.47
CA GLU A 216 29.64 -24.16 16.61
C GLU A 216 30.00 -23.19 15.48
N LEU A 217 30.60 -22.06 15.84
CA LEU A 217 31.05 -21.07 14.86
C LEU A 217 32.15 -21.69 13.98
N PRO A 218 32.10 -21.50 12.65
CA PRO A 218 33.15 -22.01 11.79
C PRO A 218 34.49 -21.33 12.11
N ALA A 219 35.60 -22.06 11.87
CA ALA A 219 36.94 -21.67 12.32
C ALA A 219 37.45 -20.32 11.79
N ASN A 220 36.78 -19.74 10.80
CA ASN A 220 37.07 -18.44 10.21
C ASN A 220 36.30 -17.26 10.86
N VAL A 221 35.50 -17.50 11.89
CA VAL A 221 34.79 -16.44 12.63
C VAL A 221 35.61 -16.00 13.84
N HIS A 222 36.12 -14.78 13.81
CA HIS A 222 36.79 -14.15 14.94
C HIS A 222 35.78 -13.34 15.76
N VAL A 223 35.50 -13.79 16.99
CA VAL A 223 34.66 -13.04 17.93
C VAL A 223 35.52 -11.93 18.54
N MET A 224 35.17 -10.69 18.26
CA MET A 224 35.84 -9.53 18.86
C MET A 224 35.46 -9.41 20.34
N PRO A 225 36.40 -9.04 21.23
CA PRO A 225 36.07 -8.76 22.62
C PRO A 225 35.12 -7.56 22.71
N THR A 226 34.16 -7.62 23.63
CA THR A 226 33.18 -6.55 23.84
C THR A 226 33.91 -5.28 24.27
N THR A 227 33.87 -4.23 23.45
CA THR A 227 34.38 -2.91 23.82
C THR A 227 33.33 -2.14 24.61
N PRO A 228 33.71 -1.38 25.65
CA PRO A 228 32.79 -0.62 26.50
C PRO A 228 32.26 0.66 25.82
N GLN A 229 31.94 0.63 24.52
CA GLN A 229 31.28 1.75 23.84
C GLN A 229 29.75 1.66 23.98
N PHE A 230 29.30 1.65 25.23
CA PHE A 230 28.04 2.22 25.74
C PHE A 230 28.24 2.51 27.23
#